data_AF-A0A928L879-F1
#
_entry.id   AF-A0A928L879-F1
#
_cell.length_a   1.000
_cell.length_b   1.000
_cell.length_c   1.000
_cell.angle_alpha   90.00
_cell.angle_beta   90.00
_cell.angle_gamma   90.00
#
_symmetry.space_group_name_H-M   'P 1'
#
loop_
_entity.id
_entity.type
_entity.pdbx_description
1 polymer ?
#
loop_
_entity_poly.entity_id
_entity_poly.type
_entity_poly.pdbx_seq_one_letter_code
_entity_poly.pdbx_strand_id
1 'polypeptide(L)'
;MLILLEGIVMCFCLLIVCVTGISKGPVGLVVFYEDDVKKRVVELGLTTEERIKRNTALASAALFIPMLIFVPAMVYFINGARGFWDMFWQITAILWIQGLFDRIFIDW
;
A
#
# COMPACT_ATOMS: atom_id res chain seq x y z
N MET A 1 -8.11 -14.52 -16.07
CA MET A 1 -6.69 -14.93 -15.95
C MET A 1 -5.76 -13.74 -15.70
N LEU A 2 -5.96 -12.59 -16.35
CA LEU A 2 -5.17 -11.37 -16.11
C LEU A 2 -5.35 -10.78 -14.71
N ILE A 3 -6.58 -10.68 -14.20
CA ILE A 3 -6.90 -10.13 -12.86
C ILE A 3 -6.13 -10.79 -11.72
N LEU A 4 -5.94 -12.12 -11.76
CA LEU A 4 -5.17 -12.82 -10.75
C LEU A 4 -3.68 -12.42 -10.81
N LEU A 5 -3.13 -12.31 -12.02
CA LEU A 5 -1.76 -11.88 -12.23
C LEU A 5 -1.57 -10.41 -11.82
N GLU A 6 -2.49 -9.52 -12.19
CA GLU A 6 -2.51 -8.12 -11.77
C GLU A 6 -2.62 -8.00 -10.25
N GLY A 7 -3.47 -8.80 -9.61
CA GLY A 7 -3.56 -8.93 -8.16
C GLY A 7 -2.23 -9.33 -7.53
N ILE A 8 -1.57 -10.37 -8.06
CA ILE A 8 -0.25 -10.81 -7.59
C ILE A 8 0.80 -9.69 -7.75
N VAL A 9 0.82 -8.99 -8.89
CA VAL A 9 1.71 -7.85 -9.11
C VAL A 9 1.48 -6.78 -8.04
N MET A 10 0.22 -6.46 -7.74
CA MET A 10 -0.11 -5.50 -6.69
C MET A 10 0.30 -5.97 -5.29
N CYS A 11 0.21 -7.28 -5.00
CA CYS A 11 0.76 -7.85 -3.76
C CYS A 11 2.28 -7.63 -3.65
N PHE A 12 3.04 -7.85 -4.73
CA PHE A 12 4.48 -7.59 -4.73
C PHE A 12 4.80 -6.10 -4.63
N CYS A 13 4.02 -5.22 -5.27
CA CYS A 13 4.16 -3.78 -5.09
C CYS A 13 4.01 -3.39 -3.61
N LEU A 14 2.96 -3.89 -2.94
CA LEU A 14 2.75 -3.67 -1.51
C LEU A 14 3.92 -4.22 -0.68
N LEU A 15 4.34 -5.47 -0.94
CA LEU A 15 5.44 -6.11 -0.24
C LEU A 15 6.73 -5.29 -0.33
N ILE A 16 7.06 -4.75 -1.51
CA ILE A 16 8.23 -3.90 -1.70
C ILE A 16 8.11 -2.62 -0.84
N VAL A 17 6.95 -1.98 -0.80
CA VAL A 17 6.72 -0.79 0.05
C VAL A 17 6.94 -1.14 1.52
N CYS A 18 6.38 -2.26 1.99
CA CYS A 18 6.54 -2.70 3.38
C CYS A 18 8.00 -3.04 3.72
N VAL A 19 8.67 -3.87 2.91
CA VAL A 19 10.08 -4.27 3.11
C VAL A 19 11.02 -3.08 3.07
N THR A 20 10.83 -2.16 2.12
CA THR A 20 11.64 -0.93 2.06
C THR A 20 11.38 -0.01 3.24
N GLY A 21 10.13 0.08 3.70
CA GLY A 21 9.72 0.85 4.88
C GLY A 21 10.38 0.38 6.18
N ILE A 22 10.53 -0.93 6.37
CA ILE A 22 11.17 -1.52 7.57
C ILE A 22 12.67 -1.82 7.39
N SER A 23 13.25 -1.55 6.23
CA SER A 23 14.65 -1.91 5.91
C SER A 23 15.69 -1.36 6.90
N LYS A 24 15.39 -0.25 7.58
CA LYS A 24 16.24 0.37 8.62
C LYS A 24 15.67 0.22 10.03
N GLY A 25 14.78 -0.75 10.23
CA GLY A 25 14.07 -1.01 11.47
C GLY A 25 12.58 -0.62 11.41
N PRO A 26 11.79 -1.06 12.41
CA PRO A 26 10.33 -0.94 12.41
C PRO A 26 9.82 0.51 12.48
N VAL A 27 10.63 1.42 13.01
CA VAL A 27 10.28 2.84 13.16
C VAL A 27 9.96 3.52 11.82
N GLY A 28 10.49 3.00 10.70
CA GLY A 28 10.20 3.53 9.37
C GLY A 28 8.73 3.50 8.99
N LEU A 29 7.97 2.52 9.52
CA LEU A 29 6.54 2.33 9.28
C LEU A 29 5.64 2.76 10.46
N VAL A 30 6.17 3.49 11.45
CA VAL A 30 5.35 4.04 12.55
C VAL A 30 4.24 4.97 12.07
N VAL A 31 4.31 5.41 10.80
CA VAL A 31 3.30 6.22 10.11
C VAL A 31 1.91 5.58 10.11
N PHE A 32 1.84 4.25 10.11
CA PHE A 32 0.58 3.47 10.13
C PHE A 32 -0.04 3.33 11.52
N TYR A 33 0.67 3.76 12.56
CA TYR A 33 0.16 3.72 13.93
C TYR A 33 -0.52 5.03 14.33
N GLU A 34 -1.20 4.97 15.46
CA GLU A 34 -1.94 6.04 16.11
C GLU A 34 -0.99 7.12 16.62
N ASP A 35 -1.52 8.33 16.82
CA ASP A 35 -0.71 9.48 17.21
C ASP A 35 -0.02 9.29 18.57
N ASP A 36 -0.60 8.51 19.47
CA ASP A 36 0.02 8.20 20.77
C ASP A 36 1.30 7.37 20.62
N VAL A 37 1.30 6.39 19.70
CA VAL A 37 2.50 5.60 19.37
C VAL A 37 3.55 6.49 18.71
N LYS A 38 3.13 7.37 17.79
CA LYS A 38 4.00 8.32 17.10
C LYS A 38 4.68 9.28 18.09
N LYS A 39 3.94 9.84 19.04
CA LYS A 39 4.49 10.70 20.10
C LYS A 39 5.48 9.93 20.96
N ARG A 40 5.14 8.70 21.36
CA ARG A 40 6.00 7.88 22.21
C ARG A 40 7.35 7.56 21.56
N VAL A 41 7.38 7.25 20.27
CA VAL A 41 8.66 6.98 19.58
C VAL A 41 9.51 8.25 19.40
N VAL A 42 8.91 9.43 19.37
CA VAL A 42 9.61 10.72 19.38
C VAL A 42 10.19 11.00 20.77
N GLU A 43 9.42 10.80 21.85
CA GLU A 43 9.89 10.94 23.24
C GLU A 43 11.06 10.03 23.55
N LEU A 44 11.05 8.80 23.03
CA LEU A 44 12.13 7.83 23.18
C LEU A 44 13.36 8.13 22.30
N GLY A 45 13.33 9.20 21.49
CA GLY A 45 14.44 9.61 20.62
C GLY A 45 14.67 8.68 19.42
N LEU A 46 13.72 7.81 19.09
CA LEU A 46 13.84 6.85 17.99
C LEU A 46 13.63 7.50 16.61
N THR A 47 12.89 8.60 16.56
CA THR A 47 12.61 9.38 15.35
C THR A 47 12.23 10.82 15.71
N THR A 48 11.95 11.65 14.71
CA THR A 48 11.48 13.04 14.86
C THR A 48 10.12 13.23 14.20
N GLU A 49 9.35 14.22 14.65
CA GLU A 49 8.05 14.55 14.02
C GLU A 49 8.20 14.90 12.53
N GLU A 50 9.26 15.62 12.16
CA GLU A 50 9.54 15.98 10.77
C GLU A 50 9.79 14.72 9.92
N ARG A 51 10.55 13.76 10.45
CA ARG A 51 10.80 12.48 9.79
C ARG A 51 9.54 11.66 9.66
N ILE A 52 8.68 11.64 10.69
CA ILE A 52 7.37 10.98 10.63
C ILE A 52 6.52 11.63 9.53
N LYS A 53 6.36 12.95 9.51
CA LYS A 53 5.57 13.66 8.46
C LYS A 53 6.07 13.34 7.05
N ARG A 54 7.39 13.40 6.83
CA ARG A 54 7.98 13.07 5.54
C ARG A 54 7.71 11.61 5.15
N ASN A 55 7.90 10.68 6.09
CA ASN A 55 7.65 9.27 5.85
C ASN A 55 6.16 9.01 5.60
N THR A 56 5.24 9.70 6.28
CA THR A 56 3.80 9.59 6.05
C THR A 56 3.46 10.01 4.63
N ALA A 57 3.98 11.14 4.15
CA ALA A 57 3.74 11.58 2.77
C ALA A 57 4.25 10.56 1.74
N LEU A 58 5.45 10.01 1.96
CA LEU A 58 6.03 9.00 1.09
C LEU A 58 5.24 7.69 1.13
N ALA A 59 4.86 7.20 2.30
CA ALA A 59 4.08 5.97 2.46
C ALA A 59 2.68 6.11 1.85
N SER A 60 2.01 7.24 2.09
CA SER A 60 0.73 7.55 1.45
C SER A 60 0.85 7.57 -0.07
N ALA A 61 1.86 8.25 -0.62
CA ALA A 61 2.08 8.24 -2.06
C ALA A 61 2.36 6.83 -2.60
N ALA A 62 3.21 6.06 -1.91
CA ALA A 62 3.58 4.71 -2.30
C ALA A 62 2.42 3.71 -2.27
N LEU A 63 1.42 3.91 -1.41
CA LEU A 63 0.23 3.07 -1.33
C LEU A 63 -0.92 3.56 -2.23
N PHE A 64 -1.24 4.84 -2.19
CA PHE A 64 -2.40 5.38 -2.88
C PHE A 64 -2.18 5.58 -4.37
N ILE A 65 -0.97 5.91 -4.84
CA ILE A 65 -0.73 6.08 -6.29
C ILE A 65 -0.95 4.76 -7.03
N PRO A 66 -0.39 3.61 -6.61
CA PRO A 66 -0.69 2.33 -7.24
C PRO A 66 -2.18 1.99 -7.20
N MET A 67 -2.84 2.21 -6.05
CA MET A 67 -4.26 1.89 -5.89
C MET A 67 -5.19 2.74 -6.77
N LEU A 68 -4.99 4.06 -6.78
CA LEU A 68 -5.92 5.01 -7.41
C LEU A 68 -5.60 5.28 -8.88
N ILE A 69 -4.36 5.06 -9.31
CA ILE A 69 -3.91 5.35 -10.68
C ILE A 69 -3.56 4.07 -11.41
N PHE A 70 -2.66 3.26 -10.83
CA PHE A 70 -2.11 2.12 -11.57
C PHE A 70 -3.14 1.01 -11.78
N VAL A 71 -3.90 0.63 -10.76
CA VAL A 71 -4.94 -0.40 -10.88
C VAL A 71 -6.03 0.00 -11.90
N PRO A 72 -6.64 1.21 -11.83
CA PRO A 72 -7.60 1.64 -12.84
C PRO A 72 -6.99 1.74 -14.25
N ALA A 73 -5.74 2.18 -14.38
CA ALA A 73 -5.04 2.25 -15.66
C ALA A 73 -4.82 0.85 -16.26
N MET A 74 -4.40 -0.13 -15.46
CA MET A 74 -4.25 -1.52 -15.92
C MET A 74 -5.60 -2.09 -16.41
N VAL A 75 -6.64 -1.95 -15.60
CA VAL A 75 -7.99 -2.43 -15.95
C VAL A 75 -8.51 -1.76 -17.23
N TYR A 76 -8.29 -0.45 -17.40
CA TYR A 76 -8.76 0.26 -18.58
C TYR A 76 -7.92 -0.01 -19.83
N PHE A 77 -6.59 0.09 -19.76
CA PHE A 77 -5.72 0.01 -20.93
C PHE A 77 -5.32 -1.42 -21.31
N ILE A 78 -5.13 -2.31 -20.33
CA ILE A 78 -4.67 -3.68 -20.55
C ILE A 78 -5.86 -4.63 -20.70
N ASN A 79 -6.79 -4.61 -19.74
CA ASN A 79 -7.97 -5.50 -19.79
C ASN A 79 -9.04 -4.98 -20.74
N GLY A 80 -8.93 -3.74 -21.21
CA GLY A 80 -9.87 -3.15 -22.16
C GLY A 80 -11.25 -2.90 -21.55
N ALA A 81 -11.36 -2.81 -20.22
CA ALA A 81 -12.64 -2.61 -19.56
C ALA A 81 -13.28 -1.28 -19.99
N ARG A 82 -14.53 -1.32 -20.43
CA ARG A 82 -15.30 -0.15 -20.86
C ARG A 82 -16.65 -0.16 -20.15
N GLY A 83 -16.86 0.81 -19.27
CA GLY A 83 -18.08 0.93 -18.48
C GLY A 83 -17.86 0.72 -16.98
N PHE A 84 -18.75 1.28 -16.18
CA PHE A 84 -18.61 1.33 -14.72
C PHE A 84 -18.50 -0.06 -14.10
N TRP A 85 -19.45 -0.95 -14.39
CA TRP A 85 -19.50 -2.25 -13.74
C TRP A 85 -18.28 -3.10 -14.04
N ASP A 86 -17.83 -3.10 -15.29
CA ASP A 86 -16.66 -3.87 -15.72
C ASP A 86 -15.37 -3.38 -15.05
N MET A 87 -15.17 -2.06 -14.98
CA MET A 87 -14.04 -1.50 -14.22
C MET A 87 -14.16 -1.78 -12.72
N PHE A 88 -15.36 -1.60 -12.15
CA PHE A 88 -15.60 -1.72 -10.71
C PHE A 88 -15.26 -3.11 -10.19
N TRP A 89 -15.79 -4.17 -10.80
CA TRP A 89 -15.58 -5.53 -10.29
C TRP A 89 -14.11 -5.96 -10.45
N GLN A 90 -13.45 -5.58 -11.55
CA GLN A 90 -12.04 -5.92 -11.78
C GLN A 90 -11.11 -5.22 -10.78
N ILE A 91 -11.28 -3.90 -10.60
CA ILE A 91 -10.54 -3.13 -9.59
C ILE A 91 -10.79 -3.71 -8.19
N THR A 92 -12.05 -4.00 -7.86
CA THR A 92 -12.41 -4.60 -6.57
C THR A 92 -11.71 -5.93 -6.36
N ALA A 93 -11.71 -6.82 -7.35
CA ALA A 93 -11.06 -8.12 -7.25
C ALA A 93 -9.54 -8.00 -7.04
N ILE A 94 -8.85 -7.12 -7.78
CA ILE A 94 -7.41 -6.87 -7.64
C ILE A 94 -7.09 -6.38 -6.23
N LEU A 95 -7.84 -5.39 -5.73
CA LEU A 95 -7.62 -4.82 -4.40
C LEU A 95 -7.96 -5.79 -3.27
N TRP A 96 -8.96 -6.65 -3.45
CA TRP A 96 -9.27 -7.72 -2.51
C TRP A 96 -8.17 -8.78 -2.44
N ILE A 97 -7.58 -9.17 -3.57
CA ILE A 97 -6.42 -10.08 -3.59
C ILE A 97 -5.26 -9.46 -2.81
N GLN A 98 -4.96 -8.18 -3.07
CA GLN A 98 -3.92 -7.45 -2.34
C GLN A 98 -4.21 -7.38 -0.83
N GLY A 99 -5.43 -7.03 -0.43
CA GLY A 99 -5.82 -6.95 0.98
C GLY A 99 -5.80 -8.30 1.70
N LEU A 100 -6.17 -9.38 0.99
CA LEU A 100 -6.05 -10.74 1.54
C LEU A 100 -4.58 -11.14 1.74
N PHE A 101 -3.72 -10.82 0.77
CA PHE A 101 -2.28 -11.06 0.88
C PHE A 101 -1.68 -10.29 2.06
N ASP A 102 -1.99 -9.01 2.19
CA ASP A 102 -1.55 -8.17 3.29
C ASP A 102 -1.92 -8.78 4.65
N ARG A 103 -3.20 -9.16 4.82
CA ARG A 103 -3.69 -9.75 6.06
C ARG A 103 -3.05 -11.10 6.42
N ILE A 104 -2.65 -11.89 5.42
CA ILE A 104 -2.10 -13.24 5.64
C ILE A 104 -0.58 -13.23 5.80
N PHE A 105 0.13 -12.36 5.08
CA PHE A 105 1.59 -12.44 4.94
C PHE A 105 2.35 -11.25 5.52
N ILE A 106 1.70 -10.09 5.67
CA ILE A 106 2.33 -8.86 6.17
C ILE A 106 1.86 -8.58 7.60
N ASP A 107 0.55 -8.49 7.79
CA ASP A 107 -0.11 -8.11 9.06
C ASP A 107 -0.57 -9.33 9.88
N TRP A 108 0.21 -10.41 9.86
CA TRP A 108 -0.04 -11.61 10.66
C TRP A 108 0.40 -11.42 12.12
#